data_AF-A0A0Q5UYC2-F1
#
_entry.id   AF-A0A0Q5UYC2-F1
#
_cell.length_a   1.000
_cell.length_b   1.000
_cell.length_c   1.000
_cell.angle_alpha   90.00
_cell.angle_beta   90.00
_cell.angle_gamma   90.00
#
_symmetry.space_group_name_H-M   'P 1'
#
loop_
_entity.id
_entity.type
_entity.pdbx_description
1 polymer ?
#
loop_
_entity_poly.entity_id
_entity_poly.type
_entity_poly.pdbx_seq_one_letter_code
_entity_poly.pdbx_strand_id
1 'polypeptide(L)'
;MPDYIFEIWRRGVPTPDLEPAAAADDVQARSLAELRLLMGPAFVAVTVRRMGMEAFTLGREGAVASPPVVAIGRQGVSSTDAAASL
;
A
#
# COMPACT_ATOMS: atom_id res chain seq x y z
N MET A 1 21.27 -2.78 1.85
CA MET A 1 19.95 -2.15 1.96
C MET A 1 18.93 -3.15 1.45
N PRO A 2 17.81 -3.41 2.16
CA PRO A 2 16.75 -4.25 1.60
C PRO A 2 16.21 -3.67 0.29
N ASP A 3 15.92 -4.55 -0.65
CA ASP A 3 15.41 -4.20 -1.98
C ASP A 3 13.88 -4.10 -1.92
N TYR A 4 13.36 -2.88 -2.06
CA TYR A 4 11.92 -2.60 -2.07
C TYR A 4 11.47 -2.08 -3.42
N ILE A 5 10.35 -2.60 -3.91
CA ILE A 5 9.63 -2.12 -5.09
C ILE A 5 8.23 -1.73 -4.66
N PHE A 6 7.82 -0.51 -4.98
CA PHE A 6 6.46 -0.04 -4.79
C PHE A 6 5.69 -0.21 -6.09
N GLU A 7 4.56 -0.92 -6.03
CA GLU A 7 3.57 -0.94 -7.09
C GLU A 7 2.52 0.13 -6.77
N ILE A 8 2.53 1.22 -7.53
CA ILE A 8 1.71 2.39 -7.28
C ILE A 8 0.47 2.31 -8.17
N TRP A 9 -0.68 2.15 -7.53
CA TRP A 9 -1.96 2.04 -8.19
C TRP A 9 -2.60 3.41 -8.33
N ARG A 10 -3.03 3.73 -9.56
CA ARG A 10 -3.70 4.99 -9.88
C ARG A 10 -5.14 4.75 -10.33
N ARG A 11 -6.05 5.66 -9.95
CA ARG A 11 -7.46 5.57 -10.33
C ARG A 11 -7.62 5.56 -11.85
N GLY A 12 -8.33 4.55 -12.36
CA GLY A 12 -8.59 4.41 -13.80
C GLY A 12 -7.39 3.90 -14.61
N VAL A 13 -6.27 3.54 -13.96
CA VAL A 13 -5.10 2.94 -14.61
C VAL A 13 -5.05 1.45 -14.24
N PRO A 14 -5.11 0.54 -15.23
CA PRO A 14 -5.20 -0.90 -14.97
C PRO A 14 -3.87 -1.55 -14.54
N THR A 15 -2.76 -0.84 -14.68
CA THR A 15 -1.42 -1.35 -14.40
C THR A 15 -0.73 -0.42 -13.40
N PRO A 16 -0.11 -0.95 -12.34
CA PRO A 16 0.61 -0.12 -11.38
C PRO A 16 1.93 0.34 -11.98
N ASP A 17 2.41 1.49 -11.52
CA ASP A 17 3.79 1.90 -11.78
C ASP A 17 4.71 1.19 -10.79
N LEU A 18 5.83 0.67 -11.30
CA LEU A 18 6.86 0.06 -10.47
C LEU A 18 7.93 1.09 -10.15
N GLU A 19 8.12 1.38 -8.86
CA GLU A 19 9.07 2.38 -8.37
C GLU A 19 10.00 1.73 -7.34
N PRO A 20 11.32 1.65 -7.59
CA PRO A 20 12.28 1.24 -6.58
C PRO A 20 12.29 2.22 -5.41
N ALA A 21 12.16 1.70 -4.20
CA ALA A 21 12.08 2.51 -2.98
C ALA A 21 13.34 2.34 -2.13
N ALA A 22 13.98 3.47 -1.82
CA ALA A 22 15.12 3.49 -0.93
C ALA A 22 14.69 3.47 0.54
N ALA A 23 14.31 2.29 1.04
CA ALA A 23 14.00 2.07 2.45
C ALA A 23 15.01 1.12 3.12
N ALA A 24 15.38 1.43 4.35
CA ALA A 24 16.28 0.65 5.19
C ALA A 24 15.57 -0.51 5.89
N ASP A 25 14.26 -0.38 6.14
CA ASP A 25 13.41 -1.36 6.80
C ASP A 25 11.92 -1.18 6.42
N ASP A 26 11.07 -2.06 6.94
CA ASP A 26 9.64 -2.09 6.63
C ASP A 26 8.89 -0.87 7.22
N VAL A 27 9.41 -0.28 8.30
CA VAL A 27 8.81 0.92 8.93
C VAL A 27 9.02 2.13 8.02
N GLN A 28 10.24 2.33 7.53
CA GLN A 28 10.54 3.39 6.58
C GLN A 28 9.82 3.17 5.26
N ALA A 29 9.76 1.93 4.76
CA ALA A 29 9.01 1.60 3.55
C ALA A 29 7.52 1.95 3.69
N ARG A 30 6.93 1.68 4.88
CA ARG A 30 5.55 2.05 5.17
C ARG A 30 5.36 3.57 5.14
N SER A 31 6.21 4.34 5.83
CA SER A 31 6.10 5.81 5.83
C SER A 31 6.23 6.41 4.43
N LEU A 32 7.12 5.87 3.58
CA LEU A 32 7.24 6.31 2.18
C LEU A 32 6.00 5.97 1.36
N ALA A 33 5.41 4.78 1.54
CA ALA A 33 4.18 4.39 0.88
C ALA A 33 2.97 5.24 1.33
N GLU A 34 2.90 5.61 2.61
CA GLU A 34 1.89 6.54 3.13
C GLU A 34 2.04 7.94 2.51
N LEU A 35 3.27 8.48 2.42
CA LEU A 35 3.54 9.73 1.72
C LEU A 35 3.08 9.69 0.26
N ARG A 36 3.31 8.55 -0.42
CA ARG A 36 2.88 8.36 -1.81
C ARG A 36 1.38 8.47 -1.96
N LEU A 37 0.62 7.89 -1.04
CA LEU A 37 -0.84 8.02 -1.01
C LEU A 37 -1.28 9.46 -0.69
N LEU A 38 -0.55 10.18 0.16
CA LEU A 38 -0.85 11.56 0.52
C LEU A 38 -0.61 12.56 -0.63
N MET A 39 0.28 12.26 -1.58
CA MET A 39 0.64 13.19 -2.67
C MET A 39 -0.52 13.54 -3.62
N GLY A 40 -1.61 12.77 -3.64
CA GLY A 40 -2.79 13.18 -4.39
C GLY A 40 -3.89 12.13 -4.50
N PRO A 41 -5.12 12.55 -4.84
CA PRO A 41 -6.29 11.66 -4.91
C PRO A 41 -6.22 10.65 -6.05
N ALA A 42 -5.30 10.83 -7.00
CA ALA A 42 -5.07 9.88 -8.09
C ALA A 42 -4.43 8.58 -7.60
N PHE A 43 -3.65 8.60 -6.52
CA PHE A 43 -3.01 7.43 -5.93
C PHE A 43 -3.99 6.72 -5.00
N VAL A 44 -4.36 5.49 -5.34
CA VAL A 44 -5.43 4.75 -4.66
C VAL A 44 -4.90 3.64 -3.78
N ALA A 45 -3.79 3.01 -4.16
CA ALA A 45 -3.09 2.01 -3.37
C ALA A 45 -1.59 2.00 -3.68
N VAL A 46 -0.80 1.48 -2.74
CA VAL A 46 0.62 1.19 -2.91
C VAL A 46 0.87 -0.20 -2.34
N THR A 47 1.25 -1.14 -3.20
CA THR A 47 1.70 -2.47 -2.80
C THR A 47 3.21 -2.43 -2.66
N VAL A 48 3.71 -2.78 -1.48
CA VAL A 48 5.14 -2.82 -1.19
C VAL A 48 5.63 -4.24 -1.34
N ARG A 49 6.58 -4.47 -2.25
CA ARG A 49 7.31 -5.72 -2.36
C ARG A 49 8.69 -5.58 -1.75
N ARG A 50 9.13 -6.62 -1.06
CA ARG A 50 10.48 -6.76 -0.52
C ARG A 50 11.12 -8.03 -1.07
N MET A 51 12.27 -7.91 -1.73
CA MET A 51 12.95 -9.05 -2.37
C MET A 51 12.02 -9.84 -3.32
N GLY A 52 11.19 -9.13 -4.09
CA GLY A 52 10.25 -9.72 -5.03
C GLY A 52 8.96 -10.31 -4.42
N MET A 53 8.82 -10.38 -3.09
CA MET A 53 7.60 -10.85 -2.41
C MET A 53 6.77 -9.67 -1.90
N GLU A 54 5.44 -9.74 -1.99
CA GLU A 54 4.58 -8.75 -1.35
C GLU A 54 4.78 -8.77 0.16
N ALA A 55 5.10 -7.60 0.73
CA ALA A 55 5.26 -7.40 2.16
C ALA A 55 3.95 -6.90 2.78
N PHE A 56 3.36 -5.84 2.20
CA PHE A 56 2.09 -5.26 2.62
C PHE A 56 1.52 -4.34 1.53
N THR A 57 0.24 -4.04 1.63
CA THR A 57 -0.45 -3.08 0.74
C THR A 57 -1.14 -2.00 1.57
N LEU A 58 -1.00 -0.75 1.16
CA LEU A 58 -1.72 0.40 1.70
C LEU A 58 -2.71 0.91 0.67
N GLY A 59 -3.88 1.37 1.09
CA GLY A 59 -4.84 1.99 0.19
C GLY A 59 -5.71 3.02 0.88
N ARG A 60 -6.34 3.87 0.07
CA ARG A 60 -7.38 4.80 0.55
C ARG A 60 -8.65 3.99 0.90
N GLU A 61 -9.40 4.40 1.92
CA GLU A 61 -10.68 3.78 2.29
C GLU A 61 -11.59 3.63 1.06
N GLY A 62 -12.11 2.41 0.84
CA GLY A 62 -12.93 2.05 -0.32
C GLY A 62 -12.18 1.70 -1.61
N ALA A 63 -10.86 1.92 -1.70
CA ALA A 63 -10.05 1.52 -2.86
C ALA A 63 -9.51 0.09 -2.78
N VAL A 64 -9.40 -0.48 -1.57
CA VAL A 64 -8.95 -1.85 -1.34
C VAL A 64 -10.12 -2.83 -1.48
N ALA A 65 -10.90 -2.68 -2.54
CA ALA A 65 -11.87 -3.69 -2.95
C ALA A 65 -11.16 -4.68 -3.87
N SER A 66 -10.46 -5.65 -3.24
CA SER A 66 -9.73 -6.76 -3.85
C SER A 66 -8.38 -6.41 -4.50
N PRO A 67 -7.23 -6.60 -3.80
CA PRO A 67 -6.05 -7.09 -4.50
C PRO A 67 -6.42 -8.41 -5.20
N PRO A 68 -5.89 -8.74 -6.40
CA PRO A 68 -6.03 -10.10 -6.91
C PRO A 68 -5.53 -11.04 -5.82
N VAL A 69 -6.41 -11.94 -5.37
CA VAL A 69 -6.20 -12.82 -4.22
C VAL A 69 -4.88 -13.57 -4.37
N VAL A 70 -3.83 -13.05 -3.73
CA VAL A 70 -2.71 -13.85 -3.27
C VAL A 70 -3.09 -14.22 -1.84
N ALA A 71 -3.67 -15.40 -1.72
CA ALA A 71 -3.98 -16.02 -0.44
C ALA A 71 -2.68 -16.29 0.32
N ILE A 72 -2.16 -15.30 1.04
CA ILE A 72 -1.10 -15.50 2.02
C ILE A 72 -1.52 -14.72 3.26
N GLY A 73 -2.07 -15.46 4.22
CA GLY A 73 -2.59 -14.90 5.45
C GLY A 73 -1.51 -14.12 6.21
N ARG A 74 -1.83 -12.87 6.56
CA ARG A 74 -1.47 -12.26 7.85
C ARG A 74 -2.22 -10.95 8.03
N GLN A 75 -2.69 -10.78 9.26
CA GLN A 75 -3.60 -9.75 9.74
C GLN A 75 -2.99 -8.34 9.80
N GLY A 76 -3.87 -7.34 9.81
CA GLY A 76 -3.70 -6.06 10.51
C GLY A 76 -3.76 -4.86 9.56
N VAL A 77 -4.61 -3.85 9.71
CA VAL A 77 -5.56 -3.47 10.77
C VAL A 77 -6.58 -2.56 10.07
N SER A 78 -7.87 -2.88 10.12
CA SER A 78 -8.91 -1.88 9.87
C SER A 78 -8.97 -1.00 11.11
N SER A 79 -8.46 0.23 11.02
CA SER A 79 -8.82 1.29 11.97
C SER A 79 -9.96 2.10 11.37
N THR A 80 -11.15 1.50 11.35
CA THR A 80 -12.40 2.27 11.33
C THR A 80 -12.88 2.28 12.78
N ASP A 81 -12.40 3.25 13.57
CA ASP A 81 -13.02 3.52 14.86
C ASP A 81 -14.10 4.59 14.65
N ALA A 82 -15.33 4.11 14.70
CA ALA A 82 -16.53 4.91 14.73
C ALA A 82 -16.66 5.51 16.13
N ALA A 83 -16.35 6.80 16.27
CA ALA A 83 -16.73 7.58 17.44
C ALA A 83 -17.53 8.82 17.00
N ALA A 84 -18.75 8.59 16.52
CA ALA A 84 -19.81 9.59 16.52
C ALA A 84 -21.15 8.90 16.75
N SER A 85 -21.89 9.43 17.73
CA SER A 85 -23.31 9.19 18.03
C SER A 85 -23.67 7.98 18.90
N LEU A 86 -23.78 8.18 20.23
CA LEU A 86 -25.03 8.50 20.95
C LEU A 86 -24.77 8.63 22.46
#